data_AF-A0A816ZMD5-F1
#
_entry.id   AF-A0A816ZMD5-F1
#
_cell.length_a   1.000
_cell.length_b   1.000
_cell.length_c   1.000
_cell.angle_alpha   90.00
_cell.angle_beta   90.00
_cell.angle_gamma   90.00
#
_symmetry.space_group_name_H-M   'P 1'
#
loop_
_entity.id
_entity.type
_entity.pdbx_description
1 polymer ?
#
loop_
_entity_poly.entity_id
_entity_poly.type
_entity_poly.pdbx_seq_one_letter_code
_entity_poly.pdbx_strand_id
1 'polypeptide(L)' 'WTQGDKKQGTVFVGGNGYGEEANQFNGPAGLSFDRHGNLYVVDMGNARVQRFSIE' A
#
# COMPACT_ATOMS: atom_id res chain seq x y z
N TRP A 1 20.95 -14.93 2.36
CA TRP A 1 21.43 -13.57 2.62
C TRP A 1 22.80 -13.41 1.98
N THR A 2 22.85 -12.97 0.72
CA THR A 2 24.10 -12.46 0.14
C THR A 2 24.09 -10.95 0.29
N GLN A 3 25.14 -10.43 0.89
CA GLN A 3 25.42 -9.01 0.96
C GLN A 3 25.72 -8.52 -0.46
N GLY A 4 24.70 -8.05 -1.20
CA GLY A 4 24.91 -7.64 -2.60
C GLY A 4 23.70 -7.06 -3.34
N ASP A 5 22.49 -7.56 -3.10
CA ASP A 5 21.32 -7.09 -3.86
C ASP A 5 20.61 -5.95 -3.14
N LYS A 6 21.17 -4.74 -3.20
CA LYS A 6 20.41 -3.52 -2.89
C LYS A 6 19.38 -3.29 -4.00
N LYS A 7 18.30 -4.08 -4.01
CA LYS A 7 17.12 -3.74 -4.82
C LYS A 7 16.59 -2.41 -4.28
N GLN A 8 16.69 -1.35 -5.07
CA GLN A 8 15.98 -0.11 -4.78
C GLN A 8 14.49 -0.43 -4.88
N GLY A 9 13.81 -0.48 -3.73
CA GLY A 9 12.37 -0.59 -3.68
C GLY A 9 11.75 0.77 -3.96
N THR A 10 10.77 0.82 -4.86
CA THR A 10 9.94 2.01 -5.06
C THR A 10 8.73 1.93 -4.14
N VAL A 11 8.33 3.05 -3.54
CA VAL A 11 7.06 3.14 -2.81
C VAL A 11 5.94 3.15 -3.84
N PHE A 12 5.11 2.09 -3.83
CA PHE A 12 3.96 1.98 -4.72
C PHE A 12 2.71 2.66 -4.12
N VAL A 13 2.46 2.46 -2.82
CA VAL A 13 1.30 2.98 -2.09
C VAL A 13 1.75 3.45 -0.69
N GLY A 14 1.14 4.51 -0.16
CA GLY A 14 1.38 5.02 1.20
C GLY A 14 2.47 6.08 1.34
N GLY A 15 2.99 6.58 0.22
CA GLY A 15 4.03 7.61 0.19
C GLY A 15 3.59 9.00 0.63
N ASN A 16 2.29 9.26 0.83
CA ASN A 16 1.76 10.59 1.12
C ASN A 16 1.49 10.85 2.62
N GLY A 17 1.96 9.96 3.50
CA GLY A 17 1.88 10.13 4.95
C GLY A 17 0.51 9.86 5.57
N TYR A 18 0.34 10.33 6.80
CA TYR A 18 -0.91 10.21 7.55
C TYR A 18 -1.99 11.13 6.99
N GLY A 19 -3.22 10.62 6.84
CA GLY A 19 -4.37 11.42 6.45
C GLY A 19 -5.50 10.59 5.85
N GLU A 20 -6.52 11.29 5.36
CA GLU A 20 -7.75 10.72 4.81
C GLU A 20 -7.86 10.85 3.28
N GLU A 21 -6.91 11.50 2.62
CA GLU A 21 -6.90 11.65 1.17
C GLU A 21 -6.46 10.37 0.45
N ALA A 22 -6.56 10.38 -0.88
CA ALA A 22 -6.07 9.29 -1.71
C ALA A 22 -4.56 9.04 -1.48
N ASN A 23 -4.19 7.77 -1.33
CA ASN A 23 -2.81 7.34 -1.08
C ASN A 23 -2.21 7.84 0.26
N GLN A 24 -3.06 8.34 1.16
CA GLN A 24 -2.77 8.54 2.58
C GLN A 24 -3.46 7.46 3.43
N PHE A 25 -2.92 7.22 4.62
CA PHE A 25 -3.40 6.16 5.52
C PHE A 25 -3.45 6.62 6.97
N ASN A 26 -4.41 6.09 7.70
CA ASN A 26 -4.54 6.20 9.15
C ASN A 26 -4.72 4.79 9.72
N GLY A 27 -3.65 4.20 10.24
CA GLY A 27 -3.68 2.85 10.81
C GLY A 27 -4.07 1.76 9.81
N PRO A 28 -3.30 1.55 8.72
CA PRO A 28 -3.55 0.45 7.81
C PRO A 28 -3.35 -0.89 8.52
N ALA A 29 -4.34 -1.77 8.47
CA ALA A 29 -4.39 -3.01 9.26
C ALA A 29 -4.14 -4.27 8.42
N GLY A 30 -4.23 -4.19 7.10
CA GLY A 30 -4.04 -5.34 6.23
C GLY A 30 -3.97 -4.97 4.76
N LEU A 31 -3.39 -5.88 3.98
CA LEU A 31 -3.30 -5.78 2.53
C LEU A 31 -3.52 -7.13 1.85
N SER A 32 -4.08 -7.10 0.64
CA SER A 32 -4.30 -8.29 -0.19
C SER A 32 -4.28 -7.94 -1.66
N PHE A 33 -3.97 -8.91 -2.52
CA PHE A 33 -4.03 -8.77 -3.97
C PHE A 33 -5.18 -9.59 -4.53
N ASP A 34 -5.84 -9.07 -5.56
CA ASP A 34 -6.75 -9.88 -6.37
C ASP A 34 -6.00 -10.61 -7.51
N ARG A 35 -6.72 -11.45 -8.26
CA ARG A 35 -6.18 -12.20 -9.40
C ARG A 35 -5.70 -11.33 -10.58
N HIS A 36 -6.07 -10.04 -10.59
CA HIS A 36 -5.67 -9.07 -11.60
C HIS A 36 -4.48 -8.24 -11.13
N GLY A 37 -3.95 -8.50 -9.92
CA GLY A 37 -2.84 -7.77 -9.36
C GLY A 37 -3.23 -6.45 -8.69
N ASN A 38 -4.52 -6.13 -8.55
CA ASN A 38 -4.94 -4.94 -7.81
C ASN A 38 -4.63 -5.13 -6.33
N LEU A 39 -4.01 -4.12 -5.72
CA LEU A 39 -3.72 -4.07 -4.29
C LEU A 39 -4.89 -3.44 -3.54
N TYR A 40 -5.36 -4.14 -2.51
CA TYR A 40 -6.35 -3.65 -1.56
C TYR A 40 -5.68 -3.40 -0.23
N VAL A 41 -5.92 -2.23 0.36
CA VAL A 41 -5.40 -1.85 1.68
C VAL A 41 -6.57 -1.50 2.59
N VAL A 42 -6.64 -2.18 3.74
CA VAL A 42 -7.61 -1.89 4.80
C VAL A 42 -7.04 -0.76 5.66
N ASP A 43 -7.65 0.41 5.56
CA ASP A 43 -7.23 1.65 6.21
C ASP A 43 -8.14 1.90 7.43
N MET A 44 -7.86 1.17 8.52
CA MET A 44 -8.79 0.98 9.64
C MET A 44 -9.16 2.30 10.32
N GLY A 45 -8.20 3.19 10.55
CA GLY A 45 -8.42 4.48 11.19
C GLY A 45 -9.26 5.44 10.35
N ASN A 46 -9.34 5.22 9.03
CA ASN A 46 -10.24 5.94 8.14
C ASN A 46 -11.52 5.15 7.80
N ALA A 47 -11.75 4.00 8.45
CA ALA A 47 -12.90 3.11 8.22
C ALA A 47 -13.16 2.79 6.74
N ARG A 48 -12.10 2.57 5.95
CA ARG A 48 -12.20 2.36 4.50
C ARG A 48 -11.30 1.25 3.98
N VAL A 49 -11.55 0.83 2.74
CA VAL A 49 -10.64 0.00 1.94
C VAL A 49 -10.28 0.77 0.67
N GLN A 50 -8.98 0.95 0.42
CA GLN A 50 -8.48 1.58 -0.80
C GLN A 50 -7.99 0.51 -1.78
N ARG A 51 -8.33 0.65 -3.07
CA ARG A 51 -7.87 -0.23 -4.17
C ARG A 51 -6.93 0.53 -5.08
N PHE A 52 -5.79 -0.08 -5.41
CA PHE A 52 -4.80 0.44 -6.35
C PHE A 52 -4.59 -0.56 -7.47
N SER A 53 -4.77 -0.11 -8.71
CA SER A 53 -4.47 -0.91 -9.89
C SER A 53 -2.97 -0.90 -10.14
N ILE A 54 -2.39 -2.08 -10.34
CA ILE A 54 -1.04 -2.20 -10.92
C ILE A 54 -1.27 -2.32 -12.42
N GLU A 55 -1.18 -1.20 -13.15
CA GLU A 55 -1.03 -1.25 -14.61
C GLU A 55 0.40 -1.67 -14.99
#